data_AF-A0A1R2AVW8-F1
#
_entry.id   AF-A0A1R2AVW8-F1
#
_cell.length_a   1.000
_cell.length_b   1.000
_cell.length_c   1.000
_cell.angle_alpha   90.00
_cell.angle_beta   90.00
_cell.angle_gamma   90.00
#
_symmetry.space_group_name_H-M   'P 1'
#
loop_
_entity.id
_entity.type
_entity.pdbx_description
1 polymer ?
#
loop_
_entity_poly.entity_id
_entity_poly.type
_entity_poly.pdbx_seq_one_letter_code
_entity_poly.pdbx_strand_id
1 'polypeptide(L)'
;MGVCNGASSRQDLGPGNCELIDSDMTTFKISGKDEYGQSLVISSRQLNIEDDPSKQFLYLYYEKHKLEIDTKFLEYYLEILKPGGENIVDISLKMHDIPKKQAKFLSCILPYCPELRKLNLWETMLCDSGLRYLTKCFPKIKNLEELTLEQNNIREEGFVYFSKGLRHLHKLKVLSISNNIIGLEGIKSLCVALENCPLLEKIYMHNNDIDTEMFKIFVIYAEGARNLYTLGVGYNKLDKTSLEYIRKFLNFGRIKDMYLKGNPIEDDDADCLAAEFISINIEI
;
A
#
# COMPACT_ATOMS: atom_id res chain seq x y z
N MET A 1 20.49 -18.77 -23.90
CA MET A 1 19.74 -18.64 -25.16
C MET A 1 18.52 -17.77 -24.90
N GLY A 2 18.23 -16.83 -25.80
CA GLY A 2 17.01 -16.00 -25.72
C GLY A 2 17.28 -14.50 -25.56
N VAL A 3 17.89 -13.89 -26.59
CA VAL A 3 17.97 -12.43 -26.77
C VAL A 3 16.57 -11.92 -27.09
N CYS A 4 15.98 -11.08 -26.24
CA CYS A 4 14.72 -10.41 -26.53
C CYS A 4 14.96 -9.23 -27.49
N ASN A 5 14.92 -9.52 -28.79
CA ASN A 5 14.66 -8.53 -29.83
C ASN A 5 13.13 -8.41 -29.99
N GLY A 6 12.62 -7.23 -29.64
CA GLY A 6 11.22 -6.84 -29.82
C GLY A 6 11.13 -5.33 -29.93
N ALA A 7 11.85 -4.76 -30.90
CA ALA A 7 11.69 -3.38 -31.30
C ALA A 7 10.31 -3.23 -31.94
N SER A 8 9.32 -2.82 -31.15
CA SER A 8 8.07 -2.25 -31.66
C SER A 8 8.24 -0.73 -31.71
N SER A 9 8.05 -0.20 -32.92
CA SER A 9 8.17 1.19 -33.34
C SER A 9 7.74 2.21 -32.29
N ARG A 10 8.68 3.05 -31.84
CA ARG A 10 8.37 4.37 -31.27
C ARG A 10 7.65 5.19 -32.35
N GLN A 11 6.35 5.39 -32.19
CA GLN A 11 5.74 6.61 -32.69
C GLN A 11 6.06 7.69 -31.66
N ASP A 12 6.87 8.66 -32.08
CA ASP A 12 7.04 9.92 -31.35
C ASP A 12 5.65 10.55 -31.16
N LEU A 13 5.14 10.51 -29.93
CA LEU A 13 3.96 11.26 -29.55
C LEU A 13 4.41 12.71 -29.32
N GLY A 14 4.14 13.57 -30.31
CA GLY A 14 4.33 15.01 -30.21
C GLY A 14 3.51 15.63 -29.07
N PRO A 15 3.80 16.90 -28.70
CA PRO A 15 3.19 17.56 -27.55
C PRO A 15 1.66 17.65 -27.71
N GLY A 16 0.92 17.00 -26.82
CA GLY A 16 -0.53 17.12 -26.75
C GLY A 16 -0.94 18.53 -26.30
N ASN A 17 -1.66 19.24 -27.17
CA ASN A 17 -2.01 20.65 -27.04
C ASN A 17 -2.93 20.94 -25.84
N CYS A 18 -2.47 21.82 -24.96
CA CYS A 18 -3.32 22.59 -24.06
C CYS A 18 -3.81 23.80 -24.87
N GLU A 19 -5.10 23.88 -25.18
CA GLU A 19 -5.68 25.05 -25.86
C GLU A 19 -6.37 25.96 -24.84
N LEU A 20 -5.93 27.22 -24.83
CA LEU A 20 -6.58 28.34 -24.16
C LEU A 20 -7.96 28.56 -24.80
N ILE A 21 -9.04 28.56 -24.02
CA ILE A 21 -10.41 28.72 -24.54
C ILE A 21 -10.97 30.13 -24.30
N ASP A 22 -10.36 30.93 -23.44
CA ASP A 22 -10.87 32.27 -23.08
C ASP A 22 -9.75 33.31 -22.90
N SER A 23 -10.06 34.54 -23.28
CA SER A 23 -9.21 35.74 -23.31
C SER A 23 -8.83 36.29 -21.94
N ASP A 24 -9.48 35.82 -20.87
CA ASP A 24 -9.28 36.21 -19.49
C ASP A 24 -8.33 35.29 -18.71
N MET A 25 -7.75 34.26 -19.36
CA MET A 25 -6.79 33.31 -18.77
C MET A 25 -7.34 32.50 -17.58
N THR A 26 -8.66 32.41 -17.41
CA THR A 26 -9.32 31.68 -16.29
C THR A 26 -9.80 30.28 -16.67
N THR A 27 -9.89 29.99 -17.97
CA THR A 27 -10.58 28.80 -18.49
C THR A 27 -9.74 28.04 -19.51
N PHE A 28 -9.33 26.83 -19.16
CA PHE A 28 -8.48 25.98 -20.02
C PHE A 28 -9.14 24.63 -20.29
N LYS A 29 -8.90 24.05 -21.47
CA LYS A 29 -9.34 22.69 -21.84
C LYS A 29 -8.23 21.70 -21.51
N ILE A 30 -8.42 20.85 -20.51
CA ILE A 30 -7.49 19.75 -20.21
C ILE A 30 -7.92 18.57 -21.07
N SER A 31 -7.07 18.04 -21.95
CA SER A 31 -7.40 16.86 -22.76
C SER A 31 -6.50 15.66 -22.43
N GLY A 32 -7.10 14.50 -22.21
CA GLY A 32 -6.44 13.18 -22.06
C GLY A 32 -7.28 12.10 -22.75
N LYS A 33 -6.79 10.87 -22.93
CA LYS A 33 -7.60 9.75 -23.45
C LYS A 33 -7.82 8.70 -22.36
N ASP A 34 -9.05 8.22 -22.16
CA ASP A 34 -9.36 7.11 -21.24
C ASP A 34 -8.90 5.75 -21.81
N GLU A 35 -9.16 4.66 -21.07
CA GLU A 35 -8.82 3.28 -21.48
C GLU A 35 -9.52 2.79 -22.77
N TYR A 36 -10.56 3.50 -23.21
CA TYR A 36 -11.29 3.27 -24.47
C TYR A 36 -10.87 4.26 -25.57
N GLY A 37 -9.87 5.10 -25.32
CA GLY A 37 -9.39 6.11 -26.25
C GLY A 37 -10.27 7.37 -26.33
N GLN A 38 -11.25 7.54 -25.44
CA GLN A 38 -12.15 8.70 -25.41
C GLN A 38 -11.46 9.90 -24.77
N SER A 39 -11.68 11.08 -25.33
CA SER A 39 -11.10 12.31 -24.80
C SER A 39 -11.77 12.73 -23.49
N LEU A 40 -11.04 12.63 -22.38
CA LEU A 40 -11.36 13.28 -21.11
C LEU A 40 -11.07 14.78 -21.24
N VAL A 41 -12.13 15.58 -21.14
CA VAL A 41 -12.02 17.05 -21.14
C VAL A 41 -12.47 17.60 -19.79
N ILE A 42 -11.56 18.20 -19.02
CA ILE A 42 -11.91 18.91 -17.78
C ILE A 42 -11.51 20.39 -17.91
N SER A 43 -12.40 21.30 -17.53
CA SER A 43 -12.08 22.73 -17.48
C SER A 43 -11.62 23.17 -16.10
N SER A 44 -10.74 24.17 -16.02
CA SER A 44 -10.36 24.82 -14.75
C SER A 44 -11.57 25.36 -13.97
N ARG A 45 -12.61 25.82 -14.68
CA ARG A 45 -13.92 26.20 -14.10
C ARG A 45 -14.63 25.02 -13.41
N GLN A 46 -14.52 23.79 -13.93
CA GLN A 46 -15.09 22.59 -13.29
C GLN A 46 -14.34 22.15 -12.04
N LEU A 47 -13.07 22.53 -11.89
CA LEU A 47 -12.25 22.19 -10.73
C LEU A 47 -12.35 23.23 -9.60
N ASN A 48 -12.96 24.40 -9.86
CA ASN A 48 -13.13 25.52 -8.92
C ASN A 48 -11.84 25.93 -8.16
N ILE A 49 -10.70 25.85 -8.83
CA ILE A 49 -9.36 25.98 -8.21
C ILE A 49 -9.01 27.42 -7.87
N GLU A 50 -9.60 28.41 -8.57
CA GLU A 50 -9.34 29.83 -8.34
C GLU A 50 -9.76 30.28 -6.92
N ASP A 51 -10.70 29.57 -6.30
CA ASP A 51 -11.28 29.89 -4.98
C ASP A 51 -10.81 28.97 -3.84
N ASP A 52 -9.98 27.95 -4.10
CA ASP A 52 -9.44 27.03 -3.07
C ASP A 52 -7.90 27.14 -2.93
N PRO A 53 -7.40 28.05 -2.07
CA PRO A 53 -5.98 28.22 -1.81
C PRO A 53 -5.28 26.95 -1.32
N SER A 54 -6.01 26.01 -0.72
CA SER A 54 -5.43 24.79 -0.19
C SER A 54 -4.90 23.90 -1.32
N LYS A 55 -5.60 23.83 -2.47
CA LYS A 55 -5.26 22.96 -3.61
C LYS A 55 -4.38 23.64 -4.67
N GLN A 56 -4.06 24.92 -4.52
CA GLN A 56 -3.29 25.69 -5.51
C GLN A 56 -1.92 25.07 -5.81
N PHE A 57 -1.20 24.58 -4.78
CA PHE A 57 0.06 23.85 -5.00
C PHE A 57 -0.15 22.58 -5.81
N LEU A 58 -1.18 21.81 -5.49
CA LEU A 58 -1.51 20.55 -6.15
C LEU A 58 -1.84 20.79 -7.64
N TYR A 59 -2.53 21.88 -7.95
CA TYR A 59 -2.82 22.28 -9.33
C TYR A 59 -1.57 22.72 -10.12
N LEU A 60 -0.73 23.59 -9.55
CA LEU A 60 0.51 24.01 -10.22
C LEU A 60 1.46 22.83 -10.45
N TYR A 61 1.48 21.89 -9.50
CA TYR A 61 2.25 20.66 -9.62
C TYR A 61 1.70 19.76 -10.74
N TYR A 62 0.38 19.64 -10.83
CA TYR A 62 -0.30 18.94 -11.94
C TYR A 62 0.08 19.55 -13.29
N GLU A 63 -0.11 20.85 -13.47
CA GLU A 63 0.14 21.53 -14.75
C GLU A 63 1.58 21.33 -15.24
N LYS A 64 2.54 21.35 -14.31
CA LYS A 64 3.95 21.12 -14.62
C LYS A 64 4.25 19.68 -15.04
N HIS A 65 3.49 18.71 -14.54
CA HIS A 65 3.83 17.28 -14.64
C HIS A 65 2.79 16.44 -15.39
N LYS A 66 1.70 17.01 -15.89
CA LYS A 66 0.56 16.29 -16.49
C LYS A 66 0.91 15.37 -17.66
N LEU A 67 1.94 15.70 -18.43
CA LEU A 67 2.46 14.86 -19.53
C LEU A 67 3.29 13.66 -19.03
N GLU A 68 3.64 13.65 -17.74
CA GLU A 68 4.45 12.63 -17.10
C GLU A 68 3.63 11.70 -16.19
N ILE A 69 2.37 12.05 -15.95
CA ILE A 69 1.44 11.28 -15.13
C ILE A 69 0.78 10.22 -16.01
N ASP A 70 0.78 8.98 -15.55
CA ASP A 70 0.04 7.90 -16.21
C ASP A 70 -1.47 8.24 -16.27
N THR A 71 -2.16 7.85 -17.34
CA THR A 71 -3.59 8.12 -17.55
C THR A 71 -4.45 7.67 -16.37
N LYS A 72 -4.21 6.50 -15.80
CA LYS A 72 -5.04 6.05 -14.67
C LYS A 72 -4.72 6.81 -13.40
N PHE A 73 -3.44 7.13 -13.19
CA PHE A 73 -3.02 8.00 -12.10
C PHE A 73 -3.61 9.42 -12.23
N LEU A 74 -3.76 9.90 -13.46
CA LEU A 74 -4.34 11.20 -13.78
C LEU A 74 -5.79 11.29 -13.34
N GLU A 75 -6.59 10.23 -13.49
CA GLU A 75 -7.98 10.19 -13.00
C GLU A 75 -8.04 10.47 -11.50
N TYR A 76 -7.27 9.73 -10.70
CA TYR A 76 -7.20 9.96 -9.24
C TYR A 76 -6.72 11.36 -8.88
N TYR A 77 -5.72 11.86 -9.61
CA TYR A 77 -5.23 13.22 -9.41
C TYR A 77 -6.34 14.25 -9.62
N LEU A 78 -7.11 14.11 -10.70
CA LEU A 78 -8.21 15.00 -11.06
C LEU A 78 -9.39 14.87 -10.09
N GLU A 79 -9.71 13.66 -9.63
CA GLU A 79 -10.76 13.44 -8.60
C GLU A 79 -10.42 14.15 -7.28
N ILE A 80 -9.15 14.13 -6.86
CA ILE A 80 -8.71 14.83 -5.64
C ILE A 80 -8.76 16.35 -5.82
N LEU A 81 -8.47 16.85 -7.02
CA LEU A 81 -8.53 18.27 -7.35
C LEU A 81 -9.96 18.82 -7.36
N LYS A 82 -10.97 18.01 -7.71
CA LYS A 82 -12.37 18.44 -7.72
C LYS A 82 -12.87 18.84 -6.33
N PRO A 83 -13.90 19.72 -6.23
CA PRO A 83 -14.60 19.96 -4.97
C PRO A 83 -15.11 18.65 -4.37
N GLY A 84 -14.86 18.44 -3.07
CA GLY A 84 -15.21 17.20 -2.38
C GLY A 84 -14.14 16.11 -2.42
N GLY A 85 -13.05 16.27 -3.18
CA GLY A 85 -11.92 15.33 -3.20
C GLY A 85 -11.26 15.12 -1.82
N GLU A 86 -11.38 16.08 -0.91
CA GLU A 86 -10.96 15.97 0.48
C GLU A 86 -11.76 14.94 1.29
N ASN A 87 -12.96 14.57 0.82
CA ASN A 87 -13.82 13.55 1.43
C ASN A 87 -13.54 12.14 0.91
N ILE A 88 -12.53 11.94 0.04
CA ILE A 88 -12.16 10.61 -0.46
C ILE A 88 -11.71 9.74 0.71
N VAL A 89 -12.41 8.61 0.89
CA VAL A 89 -12.17 7.64 1.96
C VAL A 89 -11.42 6.38 1.51
N ASP A 90 -11.41 6.10 0.20
CA ASP A 90 -10.82 4.90 -0.38
C ASP A 90 -10.11 5.24 -1.70
N ILE A 91 -8.86 4.80 -1.82
CA ILE A 91 -8.08 4.87 -3.06
C ILE A 91 -7.53 3.47 -3.36
N SER A 92 -7.81 2.97 -4.57
CA SER A 92 -7.32 1.67 -5.04
C SER A 92 -6.61 1.78 -6.39
N LEU A 93 -5.29 1.68 -6.37
CA LEU A 93 -4.44 1.62 -7.56
C LEU A 93 -3.96 0.19 -7.88
N LYS A 94 -4.64 -0.81 -7.32
CA LYS A 94 -4.38 -2.23 -7.50
C LYS A 94 -4.08 -2.61 -8.97
N MET A 95 -3.01 -3.36 -9.20
CA MET A 95 -2.58 -3.88 -10.52
C MET A 95 -2.22 -2.79 -11.54
N HIS A 96 -1.86 -1.60 -11.05
CA HIS A 96 -1.32 -0.53 -11.89
C HIS A 96 0.11 -0.23 -11.49
N ASP A 97 1.04 -0.43 -12.41
CA ASP A 97 2.44 -0.12 -12.16
C ASP A 97 2.61 1.36 -11.78
N ILE A 98 3.10 1.57 -10.56
CA ILE A 98 3.48 2.86 -9.99
C ILE A 98 5.01 2.90 -9.97
N PRO A 99 5.67 3.21 -11.12
CA PRO A 99 7.10 3.42 -11.12
C PRO A 99 7.44 4.59 -10.20
N LYS A 100 8.70 4.69 -9.78
CA LYS A 100 9.21 5.68 -8.80
C LYS A 100 8.68 7.11 -9.02
N LYS A 101 8.51 7.54 -10.27
CA LYS A 101 7.98 8.86 -10.63
C LYS A 101 6.50 9.03 -10.22
N GLN A 102 5.67 8.03 -10.51
CA GLN A 102 4.26 8.01 -10.09
C GLN A 102 4.13 7.89 -8.57
N ALA A 103 5.01 7.12 -7.91
CA ALA A 103 5.00 7.00 -6.44
C ALA A 103 5.26 8.35 -5.75
N LYS A 104 6.11 9.20 -6.36
CA LYS A 104 6.32 10.57 -5.90
C LYS A 104 5.03 11.40 -6.05
N PHE A 105 4.35 11.30 -7.19
CA PHE A 105 3.07 11.98 -7.40
C PHE A 105 2.02 11.53 -6.38
N LEU A 106 1.92 10.23 -6.11
CA LEU A 106 1.06 9.67 -5.06
C LEU A 106 1.36 10.27 -3.69
N SER A 107 2.63 10.36 -3.31
CA SER A 107 3.01 10.98 -2.05
C SER A 107 2.65 12.47 -1.94
N CYS A 108 2.46 13.15 -3.08
CA CYS A 108 2.05 14.56 -3.13
C CYS A 108 0.55 14.75 -3.07
N ILE A 109 -0.26 13.81 -3.60
CA ILE A 109 -1.72 13.95 -3.65
C ILE A 109 -2.41 13.41 -2.40
N LEU A 110 -1.90 12.34 -1.79
CA LEU A 110 -2.51 11.72 -0.59
C LEU A 110 -2.71 12.69 0.59
N PRO A 111 -1.82 13.67 0.86
CA PRO A 111 -2.07 14.69 1.89
C PRO A 111 -3.35 15.51 1.72
N TYR A 112 -3.93 15.54 0.51
CA TYR A 112 -5.19 16.24 0.21
C TYR A 112 -6.43 15.36 0.41
N CYS A 113 -6.25 14.13 0.88
CA CYS A 113 -7.34 13.21 1.25
C CYS A 113 -7.29 12.95 2.77
N PRO A 114 -7.61 13.95 3.62
CA PRO A 114 -7.52 13.80 5.08
C PRO A 114 -8.47 12.73 5.63
N GLU A 115 -9.58 12.45 4.93
CA GLU A 115 -10.55 11.42 5.31
C GLU A 115 -10.21 10.01 4.79
N LEU A 116 -9.04 9.83 4.16
CA LEU A 116 -8.63 8.54 3.61
C LEU A 116 -8.53 7.48 4.72
N ARG A 117 -9.31 6.40 4.54
CA ARG A 117 -9.38 5.23 5.43
C ARG A 117 -8.78 3.98 4.78
N LYS A 118 -8.83 3.86 3.46
CA LYS A 118 -8.34 2.68 2.75
C LYS A 118 -7.40 3.06 1.62
N LEU A 119 -6.24 2.41 1.57
CA LEU A 119 -5.26 2.57 0.50
C LEU A 119 -4.83 1.20 0.00
N ASN A 120 -5.25 0.87 -1.22
CA ASN A 120 -4.92 -0.39 -1.88
C ASN A 120 -3.91 -0.19 -3.01
N LEU A 121 -2.70 -0.70 -2.81
CA LEU A 121 -1.58 -0.69 -3.76
C LEU A 121 -1.11 -2.11 -4.09
N TRP A 122 -2.00 -3.12 -4.06
CA TRP A 122 -1.65 -4.49 -4.45
C TRP A 122 -1.08 -4.52 -5.87
N GLU A 123 0.08 -5.14 -6.05
CA GLU A 123 0.69 -5.36 -7.37
C GLU A 123 0.86 -4.05 -8.16
N THR A 124 1.58 -3.09 -7.57
CA THR A 124 1.85 -1.78 -8.20
C THR A 124 3.32 -1.53 -8.47
N MET A 125 4.17 -2.55 -8.34
CA MET A 125 5.63 -2.44 -8.55
C MET A 125 6.27 -1.29 -7.75
N LEU A 126 5.70 -0.96 -6.58
CA LEU A 126 6.10 0.20 -5.78
C LEU A 126 7.60 0.15 -5.40
N CYS A 127 8.10 -1.05 -5.09
CA CYS A 127 9.46 -1.33 -4.64
C CYS A 127 9.86 -0.48 -3.40
N ASP A 128 11.11 -0.63 -2.95
CA ASP A 128 11.63 0.15 -1.81
C ASP A 128 11.59 1.66 -2.06
N SER A 129 11.87 2.07 -3.29
CA SER A 129 11.98 3.49 -3.62
C SER A 129 10.63 4.20 -3.63
N GLY A 130 9.57 3.56 -4.13
CA GLY A 130 8.21 4.11 -4.10
C GLY A 130 7.67 4.14 -2.67
N LEU A 131 7.89 3.08 -1.90
CA LEU A 131 7.44 3.00 -0.51
C LEU A 131 8.08 4.10 0.35
N ARG A 132 9.34 4.45 0.10
CA ARG A 132 10.01 5.59 0.77
C ARG A 132 9.34 6.93 0.49
N TYR A 133 8.80 7.15 -0.72
CA TYR A 133 8.02 8.36 -0.99
C TYR A 133 6.70 8.32 -0.26
N LEU A 134 5.98 7.20 -0.36
CA LEU A 134 4.69 7.01 0.29
C LEU A 134 4.77 7.23 1.81
N THR A 135 5.81 6.68 2.46
CA THR A 135 6.04 6.80 3.90
C THR A 135 6.12 8.27 4.38
N LYS A 136 6.58 9.20 3.52
CA LYS A 136 6.67 10.63 3.87
C LYS A 136 5.31 11.31 4.04
N CYS A 137 4.26 10.79 3.42
CA CYS A 137 2.92 11.38 3.51
C CYS A 137 2.07 10.81 4.67
N PHE A 138 2.51 9.74 5.33
CA PHE A 138 1.78 9.14 6.47
C PHE A 138 1.42 10.12 7.60
N PRO A 139 2.25 11.12 7.96
CA PRO A 139 1.84 12.16 8.92
C PRO A 139 0.60 12.97 8.51
N LYS A 140 0.18 12.91 7.24
CA LYS A 140 -0.96 13.66 6.69
C LYS A 140 -2.19 12.79 6.45
N ILE A 141 -2.04 11.47 6.34
CA ILE A 141 -3.14 10.50 6.19
C ILE A 141 -3.38 9.69 7.47
N LYS A 142 -3.50 10.39 8.60
CA LYS A 142 -3.58 9.77 9.95
C LYS A 142 -4.86 8.94 10.18
N ASN A 143 -5.85 9.08 9.31
CA ASN A 143 -7.12 8.37 9.38
C ASN A 143 -7.09 7.00 8.71
N LEU A 144 -5.96 6.59 8.13
CA LEU A 144 -5.85 5.32 7.42
C LEU A 144 -6.11 4.14 8.36
N GLU A 145 -7.07 3.31 7.98
CA GLU A 145 -7.50 2.09 8.69
C GLU A 145 -7.06 0.82 7.96
N GLU A 146 -6.94 0.84 6.63
CA GLU A 146 -6.55 -0.33 5.83
C GLU A 146 -5.45 0.05 4.82
N LEU A 147 -4.34 -0.68 4.85
CA LEU A 147 -3.22 -0.51 3.92
C LEU A 147 -2.84 -1.85 3.28
N THR A 148 -2.94 -1.92 1.95
CA THR A 148 -2.52 -3.09 1.16
C THR A 148 -1.30 -2.73 0.32
N LEU A 149 -0.19 -3.43 0.57
CA LEU A 149 1.10 -3.29 -0.12
C LEU A 149 1.58 -4.64 -0.67
N GLU A 150 0.65 -5.57 -0.90
CA GLU A 150 0.98 -6.90 -1.39
C GLU A 150 1.67 -6.86 -2.76
N GLN A 151 2.57 -7.81 -3.02
CA GLN A 151 3.16 -8.05 -4.35
C GLN A 151 3.84 -6.81 -4.95
N ASN A 152 4.64 -6.09 -4.16
CA ASN A 152 5.28 -4.85 -4.59
C ASN A 152 6.81 -4.95 -4.72
N ASN A 153 7.39 -6.15 -4.56
CA ASN A 153 8.84 -6.37 -4.54
C ASN A 153 9.54 -5.42 -3.54
N ILE A 154 8.91 -5.19 -2.40
CA ILE A 154 9.50 -4.46 -1.27
C ILE A 154 10.44 -5.43 -0.56
N ARG A 155 11.66 -4.97 -0.28
CA ARG A 155 12.71 -5.75 0.38
C ARG A 155 12.97 -5.23 1.78
N GLU A 156 13.91 -5.87 2.48
CA GLU A 156 14.26 -5.55 3.87
C GLU A 156 14.49 -4.06 4.11
N GLU A 157 15.27 -3.39 3.26
CA GLU A 157 15.49 -1.95 3.37
C GLU A 157 14.17 -1.17 3.25
N GLY A 158 13.30 -1.52 2.32
CA GLY A 158 11.98 -0.91 2.16
C GLY A 158 11.18 -0.98 3.46
N PHE A 159 11.15 -2.13 4.13
CA PHE A 159 10.46 -2.32 5.41
C PHE A 159 11.10 -1.54 6.56
N VAL A 160 12.43 -1.46 6.64
CA VAL A 160 13.13 -0.61 7.63
C VAL A 160 12.70 0.86 7.48
N TYR A 161 12.56 1.36 6.25
CA TYR A 161 12.08 2.72 6.02
C TYR A 161 10.59 2.88 6.29
N PHE A 162 9.76 1.94 5.81
CA PHE A 162 8.31 1.93 6.04
C PHE A 162 7.96 2.00 7.52
N SER A 163 8.69 1.25 8.36
CA SER A 163 8.55 1.24 9.81
C SER A 163 8.68 2.63 10.43
N LYS A 164 9.53 3.50 9.88
CA LYS A 164 9.69 4.88 10.37
C LYS A 164 8.46 5.76 10.15
N GLY A 165 7.58 5.42 9.20
CA GLY A 165 6.34 6.15 8.97
C GLY A 165 5.13 5.53 9.67
N LEU A 166 5.10 4.21 9.87
CA LEU A 166 3.97 3.49 10.49
C LEU A 166 3.55 4.09 11.84
N ARG A 167 4.49 4.67 12.59
CA ARG A 167 4.21 5.41 13.84
C ARG A 167 3.24 6.58 13.72
N HIS A 168 2.85 6.98 12.51
CA HIS A 168 1.85 8.03 12.28
C HIS A 168 0.45 7.50 11.98
N LEU A 169 0.31 6.18 11.72
CA LEU A 169 -0.93 5.54 11.32
C LEU A 169 -1.62 4.87 12.52
N HIS A 170 -1.92 5.67 13.55
CA HIS A 170 -2.49 5.17 14.82
C HIS A 170 -3.87 4.51 14.69
N LYS A 171 -4.58 4.77 13.58
CA LYS A 171 -5.89 4.18 13.27
C LYS A 171 -5.82 2.92 12.42
N LEU A 172 -4.63 2.45 12.05
CA LEU A 172 -4.46 1.28 11.20
C LEU A 172 -5.02 0.03 11.89
N LYS A 173 -5.95 -0.63 11.22
CA LYS A 173 -6.62 -1.88 11.65
C LYS A 173 -6.18 -3.07 10.82
N VAL A 174 -5.96 -2.87 9.52
CA VAL A 174 -5.58 -3.94 8.59
C VAL A 174 -4.31 -3.54 7.85
N LEU A 175 -3.28 -4.39 7.95
CA LEU A 175 -2.05 -4.26 7.18
C LEU A 175 -1.82 -5.54 6.37
N SER A 176 -1.80 -5.42 5.05
CA SER A 176 -1.43 -6.53 4.17
C SER A 176 -0.13 -6.23 3.43
N ILE A 177 0.90 -7.02 3.70
CA ILE A 177 2.25 -6.89 3.15
C ILE A 177 2.75 -8.21 2.54
N SER A 178 1.84 -9.14 2.25
CA SER A 178 2.11 -10.44 1.62
C SER A 178 2.87 -10.31 0.28
N ASN A 179 3.58 -11.36 -0.12
CA ASN A 179 4.31 -11.41 -1.39
C ASN A 179 5.37 -10.30 -1.54
N ASN A 180 6.16 -10.08 -0.49
CA ASN A 180 7.32 -9.19 -0.47
C ASN A 180 8.51 -9.93 0.16
N ILE A 181 9.57 -9.23 0.55
CA ILE A 181 10.75 -9.82 1.21
C ILE A 181 11.04 -9.00 2.47
N ILE A 182 10.46 -9.38 3.61
CA ILE A 182 10.54 -8.58 4.84
C ILE A 182 11.97 -8.53 5.39
N GLY A 183 12.67 -9.68 5.43
CA GLY A 183 14.00 -9.79 6.03
C GLY A 183 14.01 -9.59 7.55
N LEU A 184 15.11 -9.97 8.18
CA LEU A 184 15.26 -9.99 9.63
C LEU A 184 15.26 -8.58 10.24
N GLU A 185 15.95 -7.62 9.63
CA GLU A 185 15.96 -6.23 10.13
C GLU A 185 14.65 -5.50 9.82
N GLY A 186 14.00 -5.88 8.72
CA GLY A 186 12.68 -5.38 8.36
C GLY A 186 11.62 -5.80 9.37
N ILE A 187 11.58 -7.09 9.78
CA ILE A 187 10.59 -7.56 10.77
C ILE A 187 10.84 -6.94 12.16
N LYS A 188 12.10 -6.79 12.58
CA LYS A 188 12.45 -6.10 13.84
C LYS A 188 11.95 -4.67 13.84
N SER A 189 12.26 -3.93 12.77
CA SER A 189 11.83 -2.53 12.62
C SER A 189 10.31 -2.41 12.58
N LEU A 190 9.65 -3.34 11.87
CA LEU A 190 8.20 -3.38 11.75
C LEU A 190 7.56 -3.58 13.11
N CYS A 191 8.01 -4.57 13.88
CA CYS A 191 7.50 -4.85 15.23
C CYS A 191 7.56 -3.63 16.15
N VAL A 192 8.72 -2.95 16.22
CA VAL A 192 8.87 -1.71 17.01
C VAL A 192 7.90 -0.62 16.54
N ALA A 193 7.70 -0.49 15.23
CA ALA A 193 6.79 0.52 14.69
C ALA A 193 5.32 0.22 14.97
N LEU A 194 4.93 -1.06 14.91
CA LEU A 194 3.55 -1.50 15.13
C LEU A 194 3.09 -1.31 16.59
N GLU A 195 3.99 -1.08 17.55
CA GLU A 195 3.62 -0.63 18.91
C GLU A 195 2.84 0.70 18.89
N ASN A 196 3.03 1.51 17.85
CA ASN A 196 2.33 2.78 17.64
C ASN A 196 1.01 2.63 16.87
N CYS A 197 0.63 1.39 16.52
CA CYS A 197 -0.61 1.04 15.84
C CYS A 197 -1.51 0.23 16.79
N PRO A 198 -2.03 0.84 17.88
CA PRO A 198 -2.73 0.10 18.93
C PRO A 198 -4.07 -0.51 18.46
N LEU A 199 -4.63 -0.02 17.34
CA LEU A 199 -5.88 -0.52 16.76
C LEU A 199 -5.66 -1.63 15.73
N LEU A 200 -4.43 -2.12 15.54
CA LEU A 200 -4.17 -3.17 14.57
C LEU A 200 -4.90 -4.46 14.96
N GLU A 201 -5.74 -4.93 14.05
CA GLU A 201 -6.62 -6.09 14.21
C GLU A 201 -6.15 -7.28 13.37
N LYS A 202 -5.64 -7.00 12.16
CA LYS A 202 -5.26 -8.01 11.18
C LYS A 202 -3.94 -7.65 10.53
N ILE A 203 -3.04 -8.62 10.44
CA ILE A 203 -1.80 -8.51 9.66
C ILE A 203 -1.62 -9.74 8.78
N TYR A 204 -1.34 -9.50 7.49
CA TYR A 204 -1.06 -10.54 6.52
C TYR A 204 0.35 -10.36 5.98
N MET A 205 1.17 -11.39 6.17
CA MET A 205 2.57 -11.48 5.80
C MET A 205 2.85 -12.80 5.07
N HIS A 206 1.89 -13.27 4.28
CA HIS A 206 2.06 -14.49 3.50
C HIS A 206 3.22 -14.36 2.51
N ASN A 207 3.95 -15.43 2.24
CA ASN A 207 4.98 -15.45 1.20
C ASN A 207 5.99 -14.27 1.33
N ASN A 208 6.65 -14.18 2.48
CA ASN A 208 7.64 -13.14 2.82
C ASN A 208 9.00 -13.69 3.25
N ASP A 209 9.26 -14.97 2.97
CA ASP A 209 10.45 -15.70 3.44
C ASP A 209 10.63 -15.68 4.97
N ILE A 210 9.54 -15.59 5.75
CA ILE A 210 9.59 -15.57 7.22
C ILE A 210 10.02 -16.95 7.74
N ASP A 211 11.17 -17.01 8.42
CA ASP A 211 11.65 -18.20 9.13
C ASP A 211 11.25 -18.18 10.62
N THR A 212 11.63 -19.23 11.35
CA THR A 212 11.38 -19.36 12.79
C THR A 212 11.89 -18.17 13.62
N GLU A 213 13.09 -17.63 13.31
CA GLU A 213 13.68 -16.53 14.08
C GLU A 213 12.92 -15.21 13.85
N MET A 214 12.55 -14.94 12.60
CA MET A 214 11.70 -13.79 12.26
C MET A 214 10.33 -13.89 12.93
N PHE A 215 9.72 -15.07 12.90
CA PHE A 215 8.43 -15.32 13.52
C PHE A 215 8.47 -15.17 15.04
N LYS A 216 9.53 -15.69 15.69
CA LYS A 216 9.78 -15.49 17.12
C LYS A 216 9.82 -14.01 17.50
N ILE A 217 10.51 -13.18 16.73
CA ILE A 217 10.55 -11.73 16.96
C ILE A 217 9.14 -11.13 16.88
N PHE A 218 8.35 -11.53 15.88
CA PHE A 218 6.97 -11.09 15.75
C PHE A 218 6.12 -11.52 16.96
N VAL A 219 6.26 -12.76 17.44
CA VAL A 219 5.52 -13.25 18.62
C VAL A 219 5.86 -12.45 19.89
N ILE A 220 7.13 -12.08 20.09
CA ILE A 220 7.55 -11.24 21.23
C ILE A 220 6.84 -9.88 21.19
N TYR A 221 6.76 -9.25 20.02
CA TYR A 221 5.99 -8.01 19.86
C TYR A 221 4.49 -8.23 20.10
N ALA A 222 3.94 -9.29 19.54
CA ALA A 222 2.50 -9.54 19.55
C ALA A 222 1.93 -9.80 20.95
N GLU A 223 2.76 -10.15 21.95
CA GLU A 223 2.35 -10.19 23.37
C GLU A 223 1.67 -8.88 23.82
N GLY A 224 2.15 -7.73 23.31
CA GLY A 224 1.61 -6.40 23.60
C GLY A 224 0.44 -5.98 22.70
N ALA A 225 0.21 -6.66 21.56
CA ALA A 225 -0.78 -6.30 20.57
C ALA A 225 -2.20 -6.76 20.99
N ARG A 226 -2.88 -5.92 21.77
CA ARG A 226 -4.16 -6.30 22.42
C ARG A 226 -5.35 -6.48 21.48
N ASN A 227 -5.31 -5.89 20.29
CA ASN A 227 -6.43 -5.94 19.34
C ASN A 227 -6.18 -6.91 18.18
N LEU A 228 -4.97 -7.47 18.06
CA LEU A 228 -4.65 -8.40 16.99
C LEU A 228 -5.42 -9.71 17.20
N TYR A 229 -6.29 -10.06 16.24
CA TYR A 229 -7.04 -11.31 16.25
C TYR A 229 -6.89 -12.14 14.98
N THR A 230 -6.26 -11.59 13.94
CA THR A 230 -5.97 -12.31 12.69
C THR A 230 -4.49 -12.20 12.31
N LEU A 231 -3.83 -13.34 12.09
CA LEU A 231 -2.46 -13.41 11.57
C LEU A 231 -2.37 -14.30 10.33
N GLY A 232 -1.95 -13.72 9.21
CA GLY A 232 -1.60 -14.46 8.00
C GLY A 232 -0.09 -14.65 7.84
N VAL A 233 0.40 -15.88 7.95
CA VAL A 233 1.82 -16.23 7.76
C VAL A 233 2.00 -17.48 6.88
N GLY A 234 0.99 -17.84 6.09
CA GLY A 234 1.09 -18.92 5.11
C GLY A 234 2.18 -18.70 4.05
N TYR A 235 2.62 -19.78 3.41
CA TYR A 235 3.62 -19.80 2.35
C TYR A 235 4.96 -19.19 2.79
N ASN A 236 5.35 -19.40 4.04
CA ASN A 236 6.63 -18.96 4.60
C ASN A 236 7.52 -20.18 4.92
N LYS A 237 8.53 -20.01 5.76
CA LYS A 237 9.51 -21.05 6.14
C LYS A 237 9.34 -21.48 7.60
N LEU A 238 8.10 -21.50 8.11
CA LEU A 238 7.81 -21.97 9.46
C LEU A 238 7.83 -23.49 9.49
N ASP A 239 8.81 -24.07 10.17
CA ASP A 239 8.96 -25.52 10.29
C ASP A 239 8.55 -26.03 11.68
N LYS A 240 8.87 -27.29 11.99
CA LYS A 240 8.65 -27.89 13.32
C LYS A 240 9.18 -27.05 14.48
N THR A 241 10.27 -26.31 14.29
CA THR A 241 10.86 -25.45 15.33
C THR A 241 10.01 -24.20 15.59
N SER A 242 9.18 -23.79 14.64
CA SER A 242 8.22 -22.68 14.82
C SER A 242 7.04 -23.04 15.72
N LEU A 243 6.75 -24.32 15.94
CA LEU A 243 5.58 -24.78 16.70
C LEU A 243 5.53 -24.20 18.12
N GLU A 244 6.66 -24.08 18.81
CA GLU A 244 6.69 -23.50 20.16
C GLU A 244 6.19 -22.05 20.16
N TYR A 245 6.57 -21.26 19.14
CA TYR A 245 6.17 -19.86 19.01
C TYR A 245 4.73 -19.72 18.51
N ILE A 246 4.29 -20.64 17.65
CA ILE A 246 2.89 -20.70 17.21
C ILE A 246 1.99 -20.96 18.41
N ARG A 247 2.28 -21.97 19.24
CA ARG A 247 1.52 -22.24 20.48
C ARG A 247 1.57 -21.05 21.43
N LYS A 248 2.73 -20.41 21.58
CA LYS A 248 2.86 -19.20 22.40
C LYS A 248 1.95 -18.07 21.90
N PHE A 249 1.91 -17.83 20.59
CA PHE A 249 1.06 -16.82 19.96
C PHE A 249 -0.44 -17.13 20.14
N LEU A 250 -0.84 -18.38 19.91
CA LEU A 250 -2.24 -18.81 20.06
C LEU A 250 -2.73 -18.70 21.51
N ASN A 251 -1.84 -18.94 22.48
CA ASN A 251 -2.13 -18.81 23.91
C ASN A 251 -2.36 -17.38 24.40
N PHE A 252 -2.19 -16.34 23.56
CA PHE A 252 -2.59 -14.98 23.93
C PHE A 252 -4.10 -14.83 24.14
N GLY A 253 -4.90 -15.80 23.69
CA GLY A 253 -6.35 -15.89 23.96
C GLY A 253 -7.21 -14.88 23.20
N ARG A 254 -6.61 -14.14 22.24
CA ARG A 254 -7.30 -13.12 21.43
C ARG A 254 -7.34 -13.47 19.94
N ILE A 255 -6.48 -14.39 19.52
CA ILE A 255 -6.39 -14.85 18.14
C ILE A 255 -7.62 -15.68 17.80
N LYS A 256 -8.25 -15.33 16.69
CA LYS A 256 -9.41 -16.00 16.13
C LYS A 256 -9.07 -16.70 14.82
N ASP A 257 -8.20 -16.09 14.02
CA ASP A 257 -7.82 -16.60 12.70
C ASP A 257 -6.30 -16.63 12.57
N MET A 258 -5.75 -17.78 12.22
CA MET A 258 -4.34 -17.94 11.92
C MET A 258 -4.16 -18.76 10.65
N TYR A 259 -3.52 -18.18 9.65
CA TYR A 259 -3.30 -18.82 8.36
C TYR A 259 -1.85 -19.28 8.26
N LEU A 260 -1.64 -20.60 8.25
CA LEU A 260 -0.36 -21.30 8.22
C LEU A 260 -0.10 -22.06 6.91
N LYS A 261 -1.09 -22.16 6.03
CA LYS A 261 -0.99 -22.93 4.78
C LYS A 261 0.27 -22.68 3.98
N GLY A 262 0.92 -23.76 3.54
CA GLY A 262 2.11 -23.69 2.68
C GLY A 262 3.43 -23.43 3.43
N ASN A 263 3.44 -23.57 4.75
CA ASN A 263 4.67 -23.65 5.55
C ASN A 263 5.15 -25.11 5.67
N PRO A 264 6.45 -25.35 5.88
CA PRO A 264 7.02 -26.69 6.08
C PRO A 264 6.72 -27.29 7.48
N ILE A 265 5.45 -27.27 7.88
CA ILE A 265 4.94 -27.95 9.08
C ILE A 265 4.39 -29.32 8.65
N GLU A 266 4.77 -30.39 9.35
CA GLU A 266 4.27 -31.74 9.07
C GLU A 266 2.77 -31.84 9.36
N ASP A 267 2.02 -32.61 8.56
CA ASP A 267 0.56 -32.75 8.70
C ASP A 267 0.15 -33.22 10.11
N ASP A 268 0.90 -34.15 10.72
CA ASP A 268 0.64 -34.62 12.09
C ASP A 268 0.79 -33.49 13.14
N ASP A 269 1.77 -32.59 12.96
CA ASP A 269 1.99 -31.45 13.85
C ASP A 269 0.89 -30.38 13.68
N ALA A 270 0.43 -30.19 12.44
CA ALA A 270 -0.67 -29.31 12.05
C ALA A 270 -2.01 -29.77 12.64
N ASP A 271 -2.33 -31.06 12.50
CA ASP A 271 -3.53 -31.66 13.08
C ASP A 271 -3.51 -31.56 14.61
N CYS A 272 -2.35 -31.78 15.22
CA CYS A 272 -2.15 -31.61 16.66
C CYS A 272 -2.41 -30.15 17.12
N LEU A 273 -1.94 -29.15 16.36
CA LEU A 273 -2.25 -27.74 16.60
C LEU A 273 -3.74 -27.44 16.53
N ALA A 274 -4.41 -27.89 15.46
CA ALA A 274 -5.84 -27.66 15.27
C ALA A 274 -6.67 -28.32 16.39
N ALA A 275 -6.27 -29.52 16.85
CA ALA A 275 -6.91 -30.22 17.96
C ALA A 275 -6.67 -29.54 19.33
N GLU A 276 -5.52 -28.89 19.54
CA GLU A 276 -5.23 -28.16 20.77
C GLU A 276 -6.03 -26.85 20.86
N PHE A 277 -6.26 -26.17 19.73
CA PHE A 277 -6.86 -24.83 19.66
C PHE A 277 -8.19 -24.80 18.89
N ILE A 278 -9.13 -25.67 19.27
CA ILE A 278 -10.42 -25.89 18.57
C ILE A 278 -11.25 -24.61 18.38
N SER A 279 -11.13 -23.62 19.27
CA SER A 279 -11.86 -22.35 19.18
C SER A 279 -11.23 -21.33 18.22
N ILE A 280 -10.07 -21.64 17.64
CA ILE A 280 -9.32 -20.79 16.72
C ILE A 280 -9.43 -21.39 15.33
N ASN A 281 -9.77 -20.58 14.34
CA ASN A 281 -9.71 -20.96 12.95
C ASN A 281 -8.25 -20.99 12.49
N ILE A 282 -7.68 -22.19 12.39
CA ILE A 282 -6.32 -22.40 11.91
C ILE A 282 -6.41 -23.00 10.50
N GLU A 283 -6.02 -22.22 9.49
CA GLU A 283 -5.95 -22.68 8.11
C GLU A 283 -4.54 -23.18 7.80
N ILE A 284 -4.39 -24.50 7.70
CA ILE A 284 -3.11 -25.21 7.46
C ILE A 284 -3.07 -25.76 6.03
#